data_AF-A0A442UIY9-F1
#
_entry.id   AF-A0A442UIY9-F1
#
_cell.length_a   1.000
_cell.length_b   1.000
_cell.length_c   1.000
_cell.angle_alpha   90.00
_cell.angle_beta   90.00
_cell.angle_gamma   90.00
#
_symmetry.space_group_name_H-M   'P 1'
#
loop_
_entity.id
_entity.type
_entity.pdbx_description
1 polymer ?
#
loop_
_entity_poly.entity_id
_entity_poly.type
_entity_poly.pdbx_seq_one_letter_code
_entity_poly.pdbx_strand_id
1 'polypeptide(L)'
;MTDINTIAANPRAVIGNNQPPVDPIDEALTAISDLYDEAKNFADGEPIANQAMHDTVTALYDQIHEAGKAADELRKIEKAPLDEKIDAIQKRFNPFIQPKKGKVDLAKASLGELLAAWRKRVAEEKAALVEAARKEAERLANVAREALAASQGNLEARESAELLVKEAAAVERFAKSTAKGPTGLRSVWRAELVDEEKALDWAYGRSPEEFLALCQSQADTVVRSGMRMVPGFKVFETKVAA
;
A
#
# COMPACT_ATOMS: atom_id res chain seq x y z
N MET A 1 43.78 26.11 -83.65
CA MET A 1 42.47 25.70 -83.10
C MET A 1 42.70 24.42 -82.35
N THR A 2 42.79 24.51 -81.03
CA THR A 2 42.95 23.39 -80.10
C THR A 2 41.56 22.86 -79.77
N ASP A 3 41.26 21.64 -80.22
CA ASP A 3 39.99 20.98 -79.92
C ASP A 3 39.97 20.48 -78.47
N ILE A 4 39.04 21.04 -77.72
CA ILE A 4 38.70 20.73 -76.34
C ILE A 4 37.51 19.78 -76.38
N ASN A 5 37.70 18.50 -76.06
CA ASN A 5 36.78 17.66 -75.26
C ASN A 5 37.00 16.18 -75.54
N THR A 6 37.78 15.54 -74.68
CA THR A 6 37.60 14.11 -74.40
C THR A 6 37.67 13.96 -72.89
N ILE A 7 36.56 14.32 -72.23
CA ILE A 7 36.38 14.03 -70.81
C ILE A 7 36.17 12.52 -70.72
N ALA A 8 37.21 11.80 -70.32
CA ALA A 8 37.12 10.40 -69.96
C ALA A 8 36.07 10.25 -68.84
N ALA A 9 35.00 9.52 -69.12
CA ALA A 9 33.97 9.21 -68.14
C ALA A 9 34.61 8.45 -66.97
N ASN A 10 34.49 8.99 -65.76
CA ASN A 10 34.95 8.35 -64.53
C ASN A 10 34.09 7.09 -64.28
N PRO A 11 34.67 5.87 -64.25
CA PRO A 11 33.91 4.63 -64.09
C PRO A 11 33.25 4.47 -62.71
N ARG A 12 33.51 5.38 -61.77
CA ARG A 12 32.87 5.42 -60.44
C ARG A 12 31.66 6.35 -60.37
N ALA A 13 31.41 7.15 -61.41
CA ALA A 13 30.22 8.00 -61.51
C ALA A 13 29.10 7.26 -62.26
N VAL A 14 28.60 6.17 -61.67
CA VAL A 14 27.33 5.57 -62.11
C VAL A 14 26.21 6.37 -61.46
N ILE A 15 25.46 7.12 -62.26
CA ILE A 15 24.25 7.82 -61.83
C ILE A 15 23.25 6.75 -61.34
N GLY A 16 22.86 6.79 -60.06
CA GLY A 16 21.85 5.88 -59.49
C GLY A 16 22.24 5.16 -58.19
N ASN A 17 23.51 5.19 -57.79
CA ASN A 17 24.01 4.41 -56.63
C ASN A 17 23.75 5.05 -55.24
N ASN A 18 22.74 5.92 -55.11
CA ASN A 18 22.43 6.67 -53.89
C ASN A 18 21.12 6.22 -53.19
N GLN A 19 20.62 5.02 -53.49
CA GLN A 19 19.54 4.44 -52.68
C GLN A 19 20.17 3.68 -51.51
N PRO A 20 19.85 4.04 -50.25
CA PRO A 20 20.24 3.22 -49.11
C PRO A 20 19.64 1.81 -49.27
N PRO A 21 20.31 0.75 -48.75
CA PRO A 21 19.74 -0.59 -48.77
C PRO A 21 18.37 -0.56 -48.10
N VAL A 22 17.34 -1.03 -48.81
CA VAL A 22 15.98 -1.15 -48.27
C VAL A 22 15.98 -2.33 -47.30
N ASP A 23 15.32 -2.18 -46.16
CA ASP A 23 15.11 -3.28 -45.21
C ASP A 23 14.24 -4.36 -45.88
N PRO A 24 14.66 -5.63 -45.93
CA PRO A 24 13.85 -6.72 -46.47
C PRO A 24 12.43 -6.83 -45.85
N ILE A 25 12.25 -6.39 -44.60
CA ILE A 25 10.93 -6.32 -43.97
C ILE A 25 10.10 -5.21 -44.63
N ASP A 26 10.66 -4.01 -44.76
CA ASP A 26 9.96 -2.88 -45.39
C ASP A 26 9.64 -3.16 -46.87
N GLU A 27 10.52 -3.88 -47.57
CA GLU A 27 10.28 -4.35 -48.93
C GLU A 27 9.10 -5.34 -48.98
N ALA A 28 9.08 -6.34 -48.10
CA ALA A 28 7.97 -7.30 -48.02
C ALA A 28 6.63 -6.63 -47.67
N LEU A 29 6.64 -5.66 -46.76
CA LEU A 29 5.44 -4.90 -46.38
C LEU A 29 4.96 -3.96 -47.51
N THR A 30 5.90 -3.39 -48.26
CA THR A 30 5.59 -2.58 -49.45
C THR A 30 4.95 -3.46 -50.53
N ALA A 31 5.53 -4.63 -50.82
CA ALA A 31 4.98 -5.56 -51.81
C ALA A 31 3.55 -6.04 -51.45
N ILE A 32 3.28 -6.30 -50.17
CA ILE A 32 1.91 -6.61 -49.71
C ILE A 32 0.99 -5.42 -49.94
N SER A 33 1.46 -4.20 -49.68
CA SER A 33 0.66 -2.98 -49.85
C SER A 33 0.31 -2.75 -51.32
N ASP A 34 1.26 -2.98 -52.23
CA ASP A 34 1.06 -2.88 -53.67
C ASP A 34 0.06 -3.93 -54.19
N LEU A 35 0.21 -5.19 -53.78
CA LEU A 35 -0.73 -6.26 -54.13
C LEU A 35 -2.13 -6.01 -53.54
N TYR A 36 -2.21 -5.42 -52.35
CA TYR A 36 -3.48 -5.03 -51.73
C TYR A 36 -4.17 -3.91 -52.53
N ASP A 37 -3.42 -2.93 -53.00
CA ASP A 37 -3.95 -1.88 -53.87
C ASP A 37 -4.39 -2.44 -55.23
N GLU A 38 -3.66 -3.41 -55.79
CA GLU A 38 -4.08 -4.13 -57.00
C GLU A 38 -5.39 -4.91 -56.77
N ALA A 39 -5.53 -5.56 -55.62
CA ALA A 39 -6.73 -6.31 -55.27
C ALA A 39 -7.98 -5.43 -55.20
N LYS A 40 -7.86 -4.16 -54.82
CA LYS A 40 -9.00 -3.20 -54.83
C LYS A 40 -9.60 -3.01 -56.21
N ASN A 41 -8.82 -3.17 -57.29
CA ASN A 41 -9.34 -3.03 -58.65
C ASN A 41 -10.24 -4.21 -59.07
N PHE A 42 -10.15 -5.35 -58.39
CA PHE A 42 -10.94 -6.55 -58.67
C PHE A 42 -12.01 -6.83 -57.61
N ALA A 43 -11.79 -6.40 -56.36
CA ALA A 43 -12.70 -6.61 -55.24
C ALA A 43 -13.73 -5.47 -55.10
N ASP A 44 -14.41 -5.12 -56.19
CA ASP A 44 -15.40 -4.04 -56.26
C ASP A 44 -16.84 -4.48 -55.90
N GLY A 45 -17.06 -5.79 -55.75
CA GLY A 45 -18.35 -6.40 -55.40
C GLY A 45 -19.10 -7.03 -56.58
N GLU A 46 -18.58 -6.92 -57.80
CA GLU A 46 -19.15 -7.56 -58.98
C GLU A 46 -18.73 -9.04 -59.07
N PRO A 47 -19.59 -9.93 -59.63
CA PRO A 47 -19.24 -11.32 -59.84
C PRO A 47 -18.20 -11.48 -60.97
N ILE A 48 -17.39 -12.54 -60.89
CA ILE A 48 -16.40 -12.86 -61.93
C ILE A 48 -17.10 -13.14 -63.26
N ALA A 49 -16.78 -12.33 -64.28
CA ALA A 49 -17.49 -12.33 -65.56
C ALA A 49 -17.02 -13.41 -66.55
N ASN A 50 -15.77 -13.87 -66.47
CA ASN A 50 -15.19 -14.85 -67.41
C ASN A 50 -13.98 -15.58 -66.80
N GLN A 51 -13.53 -16.64 -67.48
CA GLN A 51 -12.40 -17.47 -67.04
C GLN A 51 -11.08 -16.68 -66.91
N ALA A 52 -10.82 -15.71 -67.78
CA ALA A 52 -9.59 -14.92 -67.71
C ALA A 52 -9.55 -14.04 -66.44
N MET A 53 -10.69 -13.48 -66.05
CA MET A 53 -10.83 -12.75 -64.78
C MET A 53 -10.69 -13.69 -63.57
N HIS A 54 -11.28 -14.89 -63.63
CA HIS A 54 -11.08 -15.92 -62.60
C HIS A 54 -9.60 -16.23 -62.37
N ASP A 55 -8.86 -16.49 -63.45
CA ASP A 55 -7.46 -16.90 -63.37
C ASP A 55 -6.58 -15.75 -62.85
N THR A 56 -6.88 -14.51 -63.25
CA THR A 56 -6.19 -13.30 -62.76
C THR A 56 -6.41 -13.09 -61.27
N VAL A 57 -7.66 -13.17 -60.80
CA VAL A 57 -8.01 -13.01 -59.38
C VAL A 57 -7.39 -14.14 -58.54
N THR A 58 -7.37 -15.37 -59.05
CA THR A 58 -6.74 -16.51 -58.38
C THR A 58 -5.23 -16.29 -58.22
N ALA A 59 -4.54 -15.85 -59.28
CA ALA A 59 -3.12 -15.55 -59.21
C ALA A 59 -2.80 -14.43 -58.21
N LEU A 60 -3.59 -13.36 -58.19
CA LEU A 60 -3.43 -12.26 -57.24
C LEU A 60 -3.66 -12.70 -55.79
N TYR A 61 -4.68 -13.54 -55.55
CA TYR A 61 -4.94 -14.13 -54.25
C TYR A 61 -3.74 -14.95 -53.74
N ASP A 62 -3.19 -15.83 -54.57
CA ASP A 62 -2.05 -16.66 -54.22
C ASP A 62 -0.80 -15.81 -53.95
N GLN A 63 -0.56 -14.76 -54.74
CA GLN A 63 0.54 -13.82 -54.51
C GLN A 63 0.44 -13.10 -53.17
N ILE A 64 -0.75 -12.59 -52.81
CA ILE A 64 -0.98 -11.95 -51.52
C ILE A 64 -0.75 -12.94 -50.37
N HIS A 65 -1.21 -14.18 -50.53
CA HIS A 65 -1.04 -15.23 -49.52
C HIS A 65 0.43 -15.57 -49.28
N GLU A 66 1.20 -15.78 -50.34
CA GLU A 66 2.63 -16.09 -50.24
C GLU A 66 3.43 -14.89 -49.71
N ALA A 67 3.09 -13.67 -50.12
CA ALA A 67 3.69 -12.45 -49.56
C ALA A 67 3.43 -12.34 -48.05
N GLY A 68 2.20 -12.63 -47.60
CA GLY A 68 1.84 -12.66 -46.19
C GLY A 68 2.63 -13.70 -45.38
N LYS A 69 2.84 -14.90 -45.93
CA LYS A 69 3.70 -15.92 -45.29
C LYS A 69 5.14 -15.46 -45.17
N ALA A 70 5.71 -14.89 -46.24
CA ALA A 70 7.08 -14.40 -46.24
C ALA A 70 7.29 -13.32 -45.16
N ALA A 71 6.35 -12.38 -45.03
CA ALA A 71 6.39 -11.36 -43.98
C ALA A 71 6.31 -11.95 -42.56
N ASP A 72 5.48 -12.99 -42.34
CA ASP A 72 5.42 -13.65 -41.02
C ASP A 72 6.70 -14.41 -40.66
N GLU A 73 7.38 -15.02 -41.64
CA GLU A 73 8.69 -15.65 -41.42
C GLU A 73 9.76 -14.61 -41.07
N LEU A 74 9.79 -13.46 -41.77
CA LEU A 74 10.68 -12.35 -41.41
C LEU A 74 10.40 -11.83 -39.99
N ARG A 75 9.12 -11.70 -39.62
CA ARG A 75 8.71 -11.32 -38.26
C ARG A 75 9.20 -12.32 -37.20
N LYS A 76 9.15 -13.63 -37.48
CA LYS A 76 9.68 -14.66 -36.57
C LYS A 76 11.18 -14.54 -36.41
N ILE A 77 11.92 -14.31 -37.49
CA ILE A 77 13.38 -14.13 -37.47
C ILE A 77 13.75 -12.90 -36.64
N GLU A 78 13.09 -11.76 -36.88
CA GLU A 78 13.33 -10.51 -36.15
C GLU A 78 13.01 -10.65 -34.64
N LYS A 79 11.92 -11.37 -34.33
CA LYS A 79 11.47 -11.59 -32.95
C LYS A 79 12.32 -12.62 -32.19
N ALA A 80 12.90 -13.61 -32.87
CA ALA A 80 13.66 -14.71 -32.26
C ALA A 80 14.72 -14.25 -31.22
N PRO A 81 15.64 -13.32 -31.52
CA PRO A 81 16.64 -12.88 -30.53
C PRO A 81 16.03 -12.14 -29.33
N LEU A 82 14.84 -11.55 -29.47
CA LEU A 82 14.13 -10.93 -28.36
C LEU A 82 13.43 -11.97 -27.49
N ASP A 83 12.80 -12.97 -28.09
CA ASP A 83 12.19 -14.09 -27.37
C ASP A 83 13.24 -14.85 -26.54
N GLU A 84 14.43 -15.10 -27.08
CA GLU A 84 15.54 -15.72 -26.33
C GLU A 84 15.95 -14.90 -25.10
N LYS A 85 16.04 -13.56 -25.23
CA LYS A 85 16.36 -12.66 -24.12
C LYS A 85 15.25 -12.67 -23.07
N ILE A 86 14.00 -12.63 -23.49
CA ILE A 86 12.84 -12.71 -22.60
C ILE A 86 12.86 -14.05 -21.85
N ASP A 87 13.09 -15.15 -22.54
CA ASP A 87 13.17 -16.49 -21.95
C ASP A 87 14.32 -16.61 -20.94
N ALA A 88 15.48 -16.04 -21.23
CA ALA A 88 16.60 -16.00 -20.30
C ALA A 88 16.25 -15.22 -19.02
N ILE A 89 15.58 -14.08 -19.15
CA ILE A 89 15.09 -13.30 -18.01
C ILE A 89 14.06 -14.12 -17.22
N GLN A 90 13.05 -14.68 -17.90
CA GLN A 90 12.02 -15.49 -17.24
C GLN A 90 12.61 -16.69 -16.51
N LYS A 91 13.55 -17.42 -17.11
CA LYS A 91 14.27 -18.52 -16.44
C LYS A 91 14.98 -18.08 -15.16
N ARG A 92 15.57 -16.88 -15.14
CA ARG A 92 16.24 -16.32 -13.94
C ARG A 92 15.25 -16.00 -12.82
N PHE A 93 14.08 -15.46 -13.14
CA PHE A 93 13.13 -14.96 -12.15
C PHE A 93 12.08 -16.01 -11.72
N ASN A 94 11.68 -16.91 -12.62
CA ASN A 94 10.62 -17.89 -12.39
C ASN A 94 10.81 -18.73 -11.11
N PRO A 95 12.00 -19.24 -10.78
CA PRO A 95 12.21 -19.99 -9.54
C PRO A 95 11.84 -19.21 -8.27
N PHE A 96 11.84 -17.88 -8.32
CA PHE A 96 11.58 -17.01 -7.16
C PHE A 96 10.17 -16.44 -7.16
N ILE A 97 9.71 -15.92 -8.29
CA ILE A 97 8.50 -15.10 -8.37
C ILE A 97 7.46 -15.62 -9.36
N GLN A 98 7.67 -16.78 -9.99
CA GLN A 98 6.64 -17.35 -10.85
C GLN A 98 5.36 -17.58 -10.03
N PRO A 99 4.19 -17.12 -10.52
CA PRO A 99 2.94 -17.33 -9.82
C PRO A 99 2.72 -18.81 -9.48
N LYS A 100 2.34 -19.09 -8.24
CA LYS A 100 2.02 -20.43 -7.68
C LYS A 100 3.18 -21.43 -7.58
N LYS A 101 4.35 -21.16 -8.17
CA LYS A 101 5.50 -22.08 -8.21
C LYS A 101 6.78 -21.49 -7.66
N GLY A 102 6.92 -20.17 -7.68
CA GLY A 102 8.07 -19.46 -7.16
C GLY A 102 8.15 -19.54 -5.64
N LYS A 103 9.37 -19.45 -5.11
CA LYS A 103 9.66 -19.45 -3.68
C LYS A 103 8.81 -18.45 -2.88
N VAL A 104 8.53 -17.27 -3.44
CA VAL A 104 7.76 -16.22 -2.74
C VAL A 104 6.32 -16.67 -2.47
N ASP A 105 5.64 -17.19 -3.47
CA ASP A 105 4.25 -17.64 -3.32
C ASP A 105 4.14 -18.86 -2.42
N LEU A 106 5.07 -19.82 -2.57
CA LEU A 106 5.14 -20.99 -1.70
C LEU A 106 5.36 -20.58 -0.24
N ALA A 107 6.32 -19.69 0.04
CA ALA A 107 6.59 -19.23 1.40
C ALA A 107 5.39 -18.45 1.98
N LYS A 108 4.77 -17.57 1.20
CA LYS A 108 3.58 -16.83 1.63
C LYS A 108 2.40 -17.75 1.92
N ALA A 109 2.18 -18.78 1.11
CA ALA A 109 1.13 -19.75 1.34
C ALA A 109 1.36 -20.51 2.65
N SER A 110 2.56 -21.10 2.84
CA SER A 110 2.90 -21.84 4.05
C SER A 110 2.83 -20.99 5.32
N LEU A 111 3.38 -19.77 5.29
CA LEU A 111 3.27 -18.84 6.43
C LEU A 111 1.83 -18.37 6.65
N GLY A 112 1.07 -18.18 5.58
CA GLY A 112 -0.34 -17.80 5.62
C GLY A 112 -1.19 -18.81 6.39
N GLU A 113 -0.95 -20.11 6.18
CA GLU A 113 -1.62 -21.19 6.91
C GLU A 113 -1.33 -21.14 8.42
N LEU A 114 -0.06 -20.99 8.81
CA LEU A 114 0.35 -20.87 10.21
C LEU A 114 -0.28 -19.63 10.88
N LEU A 115 -0.25 -18.49 10.18
CA LEU A 115 -0.86 -17.25 10.67
C LEU A 115 -2.37 -17.37 10.78
N ALA A 116 -3.03 -18.06 9.85
CA ALA A 116 -4.47 -18.29 9.90
C ALA A 116 -4.86 -19.13 11.12
N ALA A 117 -4.14 -20.23 11.38
CA ALA A 117 -4.35 -21.06 12.57
C ALA A 117 -4.16 -20.26 13.87
N TRP A 118 -3.10 -19.46 13.96
CA TRP A 118 -2.86 -18.59 15.12
C TRP A 118 -3.98 -17.57 15.32
N ARG A 119 -4.38 -16.85 14.26
CA ARG A 119 -5.44 -15.85 14.31
C ARG A 119 -6.77 -16.46 14.73
N LYS A 120 -7.09 -17.66 14.24
CA LYS A 120 -8.28 -18.41 14.65
C LYS A 120 -8.24 -18.71 16.16
N ARG A 121 -7.15 -19.27 16.67
CA ARG A 121 -6.99 -19.55 18.11
C ARG A 121 -7.14 -18.28 18.97
N VAL A 122 -6.50 -17.18 18.58
CA VAL A 122 -6.64 -15.90 19.30
C VAL A 122 -8.08 -15.38 19.27
N ALA A 123 -8.80 -15.55 18.16
CA ALA A 123 -10.21 -15.17 18.07
C ALA A 123 -11.09 -16.04 18.96
N GLU A 124 -10.86 -17.36 18.98
CA GLU A 124 -11.56 -18.32 19.85
C GLU A 124 -11.30 -18.02 21.34
N GLU A 125 -10.05 -17.75 21.73
CA GLU A 125 -9.69 -17.35 23.09
C GLU A 125 -10.41 -16.06 23.51
N LYS A 126 -10.43 -15.05 22.64
CA LYS A 126 -11.18 -13.81 22.90
C LYS A 126 -12.67 -14.07 23.03
N ALA A 127 -13.25 -14.88 22.15
CA ALA A 127 -14.67 -15.23 22.21
C ALA A 127 -15.02 -15.98 23.50
N ALA A 128 -14.17 -16.92 23.93
CA ALA A 128 -14.33 -17.63 25.19
C ALA A 128 -14.27 -16.70 26.41
N LEU A 129 -13.35 -15.73 26.41
CA LEU A 129 -13.26 -14.71 27.48
C LEU A 129 -14.50 -13.82 27.52
N VAL A 130 -14.99 -13.37 26.35
CA VAL A 130 -16.22 -12.58 26.25
C VAL A 130 -17.43 -13.38 26.76
N GLU A 131 -17.55 -14.64 26.37
CA GLU A 131 -18.65 -15.50 26.79
C GLU A 131 -18.59 -15.80 28.30
N ALA A 132 -17.41 -16.08 28.85
CA ALA A 132 -17.23 -16.27 30.29
C ALA A 132 -17.61 -15.01 31.07
N ALA A 133 -17.16 -13.82 30.61
CA ALA A 133 -17.51 -12.55 31.24
C ALA A 133 -19.02 -12.26 31.16
N ARG A 134 -19.67 -12.63 30.04
CA ARG A 134 -21.13 -12.49 29.88
C ARG A 134 -21.89 -13.41 30.83
N LYS A 135 -21.52 -14.68 30.92
CA LYS A 135 -22.15 -15.66 31.84
C LYS A 135 -22.03 -15.21 33.29
N GLU A 136 -20.87 -14.71 33.69
CA GLU A 136 -20.65 -14.22 35.05
C GLU A 136 -21.46 -12.95 35.34
N ALA A 137 -21.53 -12.02 34.37
CA ALA A 137 -22.38 -10.84 34.49
C ALA A 137 -23.88 -11.21 34.61
N GLU A 138 -24.35 -12.18 33.82
CA GLU A 138 -25.74 -12.66 33.88
C GLU A 138 -26.04 -13.34 35.22
N ARG A 139 -25.12 -14.17 35.72
CA ARG A 139 -25.24 -14.83 37.03
C ARG A 139 -25.40 -13.80 38.15
N LEU A 140 -24.50 -12.82 38.24
CA LEU A 140 -24.56 -11.78 39.28
C LEU A 140 -25.77 -10.86 39.12
N ALA A 141 -26.18 -10.55 37.89
CA ALA A 141 -27.39 -9.78 37.64
C ALA A 141 -28.66 -10.50 38.11
N ASN A 142 -28.74 -11.82 37.94
CA ASN A 142 -29.86 -12.61 38.44
C ASN A 142 -29.87 -12.66 39.98
N VAL A 143 -28.71 -12.90 40.62
CA VAL A 143 -28.57 -12.86 42.09
C VAL A 143 -28.98 -11.50 42.66
N ALA A 144 -28.52 -10.40 42.06
CA ALA A 144 -28.89 -9.04 42.48
C ALA A 144 -30.40 -8.78 42.31
N ARG A 145 -31.01 -9.26 41.22
CA ARG A 145 -32.46 -9.12 40.97
C ARG A 145 -33.30 -9.88 41.99
N GLU A 146 -32.89 -11.10 42.33
CA GLU A 146 -33.54 -11.92 43.35
C GLU A 146 -33.40 -11.30 44.75
N ALA A 147 -32.21 -10.81 45.12
CA ALA A 147 -31.99 -10.13 46.40
C ALA A 147 -32.83 -8.85 46.54
N LEU A 148 -32.93 -8.05 45.47
CA LEU A 148 -33.80 -6.86 45.46
C LEU A 148 -35.27 -7.22 45.62
N ALA A 149 -35.75 -8.28 44.97
CA ALA A 149 -37.13 -8.76 45.10
C ALA A 149 -37.41 -9.27 46.53
N ALA A 150 -36.46 -9.97 47.14
CA ALA A 150 -36.57 -10.48 48.50
C ALA A 150 -36.46 -9.39 49.60
N SER A 151 -35.86 -8.23 49.29
CA SER A 151 -35.63 -7.14 50.25
C SER A 151 -36.87 -6.28 50.59
N GLN A 152 -38.04 -6.57 50.01
CA GLN A 152 -39.22 -5.72 50.17
C GLN A 152 -39.61 -5.56 51.64
N GLY A 153 -39.67 -4.31 52.11
CA GLY A 153 -40.05 -3.97 53.48
C GLY A 153 -38.96 -4.17 54.54
N ASN A 154 -37.73 -4.57 54.16
CA ASN A 154 -36.59 -4.75 55.08
C ASN A 154 -35.39 -3.89 54.64
N LEU A 155 -35.03 -2.90 55.47
CA LEU A 155 -33.96 -1.93 55.16
C LEU A 155 -32.57 -2.58 55.10
N GLU A 156 -32.25 -3.48 56.03
CA GLU A 156 -30.95 -4.17 56.09
C GLU A 156 -30.77 -5.13 54.90
N ALA A 157 -31.84 -5.85 54.55
CA ALA A 157 -31.87 -6.67 53.34
C ALA A 157 -31.76 -5.83 52.07
N ARG A 158 -32.31 -4.59 52.09
CA ARG A 158 -32.23 -3.65 50.97
C ARG A 158 -30.80 -3.14 50.77
N GLU A 159 -30.11 -2.74 51.83
CA GLU A 159 -28.72 -2.30 51.76
C GLU A 159 -27.80 -3.40 51.21
N SER A 160 -28.01 -4.64 51.66
CA SER A 160 -27.28 -5.81 51.17
C SER A 160 -27.55 -6.09 49.67
N ALA A 161 -28.81 -5.98 49.23
CA ALA A 161 -29.18 -6.13 47.82
C ALA A 161 -28.57 -5.03 46.94
N GLU A 162 -28.50 -3.78 47.42
CA GLU A 162 -27.89 -2.66 46.70
C GLU A 162 -26.36 -2.84 46.51
N LEU A 163 -25.68 -3.52 47.44
CA LEU A 163 -24.27 -3.90 47.25
C LEU A 163 -24.11 -4.91 46.10
N LEU A 164 -24.98 -5.91 46.03
CA LEU A 164 -24.99 -6.90 44.95
C LEU A 164 -25.31 -6.26 43.58
N VAL A 165 -26.17 -5.24 43.55
CA VAL A 165 -26.46 -4.46 42.33
C VAL A 165 -25.21 -3.70 41.86
N LYS A 166 -24.47 -3.08 42.78
CA LYS A 166 -23.22 -2.38 42.44
C LYS A 166 -22.16 -3.33 41.91
N GLU A 167 -22.03 -4.51 42.52
CA GLU A 167 -21.12 -5.55 42.06
C GLU A 167 -21.50 -6.08 40.67
N ALA A 168 -22.78 -6.41 40.46
CA ALA A 168 -23.29 -6.83 39.15
C ALA A 168 -23.05 -5.76 38.07
N ALA A 169 -23.27 -4.48 38.39
CA ALA A 169 -23.02 -3.38 37.46
C ALA A 169 -21.53 -3.21 37.11
N ALA A 170 -20.61 -3.47 38.05
CA ALA A 170 -19.17 -3.44 37.78
C ALA A 170 -18.75 -4.57 36.84
N VAL A 171 -19.25 -5.79 37.06
CA VAL A 171 -18.96 -6.95 36.22
C VAL A 171 -19.60 -6.81 34.83
N GLU A 172 -20.81 -6.26 34.73
CA GLU A 172 -21.46 -5.97 33.44
C GLU A 172 -20.65 -4.95 32.62
N ARG A 173 -20.11 -3.90 33.26
CA ARG A 173 -19.22 -2.93 32.59
C ARG A 173 -17.96 -3.59 32.07
N PHE A 174 -17.36 -4.50 32.84
CA PHE A 174 -16.19 -5.27 32.43
C PHE A 174 -16.49 -6.23 31.26
N ALA A 175 -17.63 -6.92 31.29
CA ALA A 175 -18.06 -7.77 30.18
C ALA A 175 -18.26 -6.96 28.89
N LYS A 176 -18.91 -5.78 28.99
CA LYS A 176 -19.11 -4.87 27.85
C LYS A 176 -17.79 -4.32 27.30
N SER A 177 -16.82 -3.97 28.14
CA SER A 177 -15.52 -3.48 27.67
C SER A 177 -14.70 -4.59 27.01
N THR A 178 -14.73 -5.80 27.57
CA THR A 178 -14.08 -6.99 27.01
C THR A 178 -14.64 -7.34 25.64
N ALA A 179 -15.97 -7.26 25.46
CA ALA A 179 -16.63 -7.48 24.18
C ALA A 179 -16.28 -6.42 23.12
N LYS A 180 -16.14 -5.15 23.51
CA LYS A 180 -15.75 -4.06 22.58
C LYS A 180 -14.29 -4.17 22.13
N GLY A 181 -13.41 -4.67 22.99
CA GLY A 181 -11.97 -4.66 22.75
C GLY A 181 -11.38 -3.24 22.65
N PRO A 182 -10.06 -3.11 22.43
CA PRO A 182 -9.41 -1.82 22.25
C PRO A 182 -9.83 -1.16 20.93
N THR A 183 -10.34 0.07 21.01
CA THR A 183 -10.80 0.86 19.87
C THR A 183 -9.67 1.75 19.33
N GLY A 184 -8.84 1.19 18.44
CA GLY A 184 -7.81 1.93 17.70
C GLY A 184 -6.49 2.12 18.43
N LEU A 185 -5.52 2.68 17.71
CA LEU A 185 -4.20 3.04 18.23
C LEU A 185 -4.24 4.49 18.72
N ARG A 186 -3.76 4.76 19.94
CA ARG A 186 -3.59 6.11 20.47
C ARG A 186 -2.12 6.50 20.40
N SER A 187 -1.80 7.56 19.67
CA SER A 187 -0.48 8.18 19.73
C SER A 187 -0.31 8.90 21.07
N VAL A 188 0.76 8.58 21.80
CA VAL A 188 1.12 9.22 23.06
C VAL A 188 2.46 9.93 22.85
N TRP A 189 2.44 11.25 22.92
CA TRP A 189 3.65 12.06 22.88
C TRP A 189 4.11 12.33 24.31
N ARG A 190 5.38 12.08 24.59
CA ARG A 190 6.01 12.37 25.88
C ARG A 190 7.20 13.28 25.63
N ALA A 191 7.31 14.34 26.43
CA ALA A 191 8.50 15.16 26.47
C ALA A 191 9.48 14.54 27.47
N GLU A 192 10.70 14.29 27.05
CA GLU A 192 11.82 13.89 27.90
C GLU A 192 12.70 15.12 28.12
N LEU A 193 13.11 15.36 29.37
CA LEU A 193 14.02 16.44 29.70
C LEU A 193 15.44 16.00 29.33
N VAL A 194 15.98 16.56 28.26
CA VAL A 194 17.31 16.20 27.71
C VAL A 194 18.38 17.24 28.08
N ASP A 195 17.98 18.51 28.18
CA ASP A 195 18.85 19.64 28.46
C ASP A 195 18.09 20.58 29.38
N GLU A 196 18.56 20.66 30.64
CA GLU A 196 17.88 21.40 31.70
C GLU A 196 17.90 22.91 31.44
N GLU A 197 19.03 23.46 31.00
CA GLU A 197 19.17 24.90 30.76
C GLU A 197 18.24 25.36 29.64
N LYS A 198 18.23 24.65 28.50
CA LYS A 198 17.32 24.99 27.39
C LYS A 198 15.85 24.80 27.75
N ALA A 199 15.54 23.80 28.57
CA ALA A 199 14.16 23.58 29.01
C ALA A 199 13.67 24.69 29.93
N LEU A 200 14.52 25.19 30.84
CA LEU A 200 14.22 26.32 31.70
C LEU A 200 14.02 27.61 30.89
N ASP A 201 14.92 27.89 29.93
CA ASP A 201 14.80 29.05 29.04
C ASP A 201 13.52 29.00 28.20
N TRP A 202 13.19 27.82 27.64
CA TRP A 202 11.96 27.63 26.87
C TRP A 202 10.71 27.78 27.74
N ALA A 203 10.70 27.18 28.94
CA ALA A 203 9.56 27.24 29.85
C ALA A 203 9.30 28.67 30.33
N TYR A 204 10.36 29.39 30.71
CA TYR A 204 10.27 30.79 31.10
C TYR A 204 9.79 31.67 29.93
N GLY A 205 10.34 31.49 28.73
CA GLY A 205 9.91 32.24 27.55
C GLY A 205 8.46 31.97 27.13
N ARG A 206 7.94 30.77 27.41
CA ARG A 206 6.56 30.37 27.08
C ARG A 206 5.53 30.95 28.06
N SER A 207 5.78 30.82 29.36
CA SER A 207 4.86 31.21 30.42
C SER A 207 5.62 31.81 31.62
N PRO A 208 6.08 33.07 31.53
CA PRO A 208 6.90 33.68 32.59
C PRO A 208 6.18 33.76 33.93
N GLU A 209 4.90 34.11 33.95
CA GLU A 209 4.12 34.28 35.18
C GLU A 209 3.95 32.98 35.96
N GLU A 210 3.62 31.88 35.27
CA GLU A 210 3.48 30.54 35.88
C GLU A 210 4.83 30.04 36.42
N PHE A 211 5.90 30.27 35.67
CA PHE A 211 7.25 29.89 36.08
C PHE A 211 7.70 30.68 37.32
N LEU A 212 7.49 32.00 37.34
CA LEU A 212 7.81 32.84 38.49
C LEU A 212 6.95 32.50 39.71
N ALA A 213 5.67 32.15 39.52
CA ALA A 213 4.81 31.67 40.60
C ALA A 213 5.34 30.37 41.22
N LEU A 214 5.83 29.43 40.40
CA LEU A 214 6.51 28.23 40.89
C LEU A 214 7.76 28.61 41.70
N CYS A 215 8.62 29.48 41.17
CA CYS A 215 9.81 29.95 41.89
C CYS A 215 9.46 30.60 43.25
N GLN A 216 8.43 31.45 43.30
CA GLN A 216 7.95 32.07 44.53
C GLN A 216 7.44 31.02 45.53
N SER A 217 6.68 30.02 45.07
CA SER A 217 6.17 28.95 45.95
C SER A 217 7.30 28.11 46.59
N GLN A 218 8.37 27.86 45.84
CA GLN A 218 9.57 27.17 46.33
C GLN A 218 10.31 28.04 47.35
N ALA A 219 10.49 29.33 47.05
CA ALA A 219 11.11 30.30 47.96
C ALA A 219 10.32 30.42 49.30
N ASP A 220 9.00 30.54 49.25
CA ASP A 220 8.16 30.59 50.44
C ASP A 220 8.26 29.31 51.28
N THR A 221 8.33 28.15 50.61
CA THR A 221 8.46 26.84 51.27
C THR A 221 9.76 26.76 52.08
N VAL A 222 10.89 27.14 51.48
CA VAL A 222 12.18 27.13 52.20
C VAL A 222 12.23 28.19 53.29
N VAL A 223 11.59 29.35 53.11
CA VAL A 223 11.48 30.38 54.16
C VAL A 223 10.67 29.88 55.35
N ARG A 224 9.52 29.23 55.12
CA ARG A 224 8.72 28.59 56.18
C ARG A 224 9.50 27.50 56.91
N SER A 225 10.36 26.77 56.21
CA SER A 225 11.24 25.76 56.81
C SER A 225 12.38 26.33 57.66
N GLY A 226 12.58 27.64 57.67
CA GLY A 226 13.56 28.32 58.53
C GLY A 226 14.67 29.07 57.78
N MET A 227 14.74 28.98 56.45
CA MET A 227 15.70 29.73 55.66
C MET A 227 15.39 31.23 55.71
N ARG A 228 16.41 32.08 55.86
CA ARG A 228 16.25 33.56 55.93
C ARG A 228 17.01 34.31 54.84
N MET A 229 17.80 33.58 54.03
CA MET A 229 18.47 34.10 52.86
C MET A 229 18.22 33.15 51.70
N VAL A 230 17.52 33.63 50.67
CA VAL A 230 17.19 32.86 49.46
C VAL A 230 17.71 33.64 48.26
N PRO A 231 18.60 33.06 47.42
CA PRO A 231 19.13 33.75 46.24
C PRO A 231 18.02 34.27 45.32
N GLY A 232 18.10 35.53 44.91
CA GLY A 232 17.08 36.17 44.05
C GLY A 232 15.82 36.66 44.77
N PHE A 233 15.68 36.40 46.09
CA PHE A 233 14.53 36.84 46.88
C PHE A 233 14.96 37.65 48.10
N LYS A 234 14.22 38.72 48.38
CA LYS A 234 14.38 39.48 49.62
C LYS A 234 13.42 38.93 50.67
N VAL A 235 13.96 38.35 51.73
CA VAL A 235 13.17 37.85 52.87
C VAL A 235 12.99 38.97 53.88
N PHE A 236 11.75 39.21 54.31
CA PHE A 236 11.41 40.19 55.34
C PHE A 236 10.56 39.54 56.43
N GLU A 237 10.74 39.99 57.66
CA GLU A 237 9.94 39.57 58.81
C GLU A 237 8.79 40.55 59.01
N THR A 238 7.55 40.05 58.90
CA THR A 238 6.36 40.81 59.26
C THR A 238 5.70 40.12 60.45
N LYS A 239 5.56 40.85 61.56
CA LYS A 239 4.85 40.36 62.73
C LYS A 239 3.36 40.63 62.55
N VAL A 240 2.57 39.57 62.45
CA VAL A 240 1.11 39.61 62.45
C VAL A 240 0.59 39.01 63.76
N ALA A 241 -0.53 39.52 64.28
CA ALA A 241 -1.15 38.97 65.48
C ALA A 241 -1.55 37.51 65.25
N ALA A 242 -1.38 36.67 66.28
CA ALA A 242 -1.68 35.25 66.25
C ALA A 242 -3.18 34.97 66.16
#